data_AF-A0A1R4EVW9-F1
#
_entry.id   AF-A0A1R4EVW9-F1
#
_cell.length_a   1.000
_cell.length_b   1.000
_cell.length_c   1.000
_cell.angle_alpha   90.00
_cell.angle_beta   90.00
_cell.angle_gamma   90.00
#
_symmetry.space_group_name_H-M   'P 1'
#
loop_
_entity.id
_entity.type
_entity.pdbx_description
1 polymer ?
#
loop_
_entity_poly.entity_id
_entity_poly.type
_entity_poly.pdbx_seq_one_letter_code
_entity_poly.pdbx_strand_id
1 'polypeptide(L)'
;MSRSEETAVAPETRSSDVAIVYLVFALLFGFSLFMAWGNFQGVPEFYAFMGIAGATPWVLLVAGIVVPPVLFVTGMAIARGRSMMARAGIMLAALAVNAQISLLLEQAARNVAAGVLG
;
A
#
# COMPACT_ATOMS: atom_id res chain seq x y z
N MET A 1 -10.84 -53.50 18.20
CA MET A 1 -11.50 -52.19 18.11
C MET A 1 -11.05 -51.34 19.29
N SER A 2 -10.08 -50.45 19.09
CA SER A 2 -9.80 -49.36 20.04
C SER A 2 -9.34 -48.18 19.19
N ARG A 3 -10.22 -47.18 19.14
CA ARG A 3 -10.11 -45.96 18.38
C ARG A 3 -8.87 -45.21 18.87
N SER A 4 -7.83 -45.19 18.04
CA SER A 4 -6.85 -44.13 18.00
C SER A 4 -7.63 -42.85 17.70
N GLU A 5 -8.14 -42.22 18.76
CA GLU A 5 -8.54 -40.82 18.77
C GLU A 5 -7.25 -40.02 18.62
N GLU A 6 -6.71 -40.08 17.40
CA GLU A 6 -5.81 -39.09 16.87
C GLU A 6 -6.58 -37.78 16.95
N THR A 7 -6.36 -37.12 18.08
CA THR A 7 -6.80 -35.77 18.35
C THR A 7 -6.14 -34.92 17.27
N ALA A 8 -6.86 -34.78 16.15
CA ALA A 8 -6.55 -33.79 15.15
C ALA A 8 -6.68 -32.45 15.87
N VAL A 9 -5.57 -31.99 16.44
CA VAL A 9 -5.42 -30.64 16.98
C VAL A 9 -5.65 -29.73 15.79
N ALA A 10 -6.87 -29.21 15.67
CA ALA A 10 -7.18 -28.20 14.68
C ALA A 10 -6.14 -27.08 14.86
N PRO A 11 -5.48 -26.60 13.78
CA PRO A 11 -4.45 -25.60 13.91
C PRO A 11 -5.08 -24.32 14.47
N GLU A 12 -4.91 -24.10 15.78
CA GLU A 12 -5.28 -22.86 16.42
C GLU A 12 -4.47 -21.75 15.76
N THR A 13 -5.14 -20.80 15.12
CA THR A 13 -4.47 -19.66 14.49
C THR A 13 -3.78 -18.88 15.60
N ARG A 14 -2.46 -18.99 15.69
CA ARG A 14 -1.71 -18.31 16.74
C ARG A 14 -1.79 -16.81 16.49
N SER A 15 -1.97 -16.04 17.57
CA SER A 15 -1.96 -14.57 17.48
C SER A 15 -0.67 -14.03 16.86
N SER A 16 0.43 -14.79 16.95
CA SER A 16 1.71 -14.50 16.27
C SER A 16 1.57 -14.45 14.75
N ASP A 17 0.78 -15.34 14.16
CA ASP A 17 0.72 -15.49 12.72
C ASP A 17 -0.01 -14.30 12.10
N VAL A 18 -1.09 -13.87 12.76
CA VAL A 18 -1.84 -12.66 12.41
C VAL A 18 -0.94 -11.42 12.48
N ALA A 19 -0.12 -11.30 13.54
CA ALA A 19 0.82 -10.21 13.69
C ALA A 19 1.88 -10.20 12.58
N ILE A 20 2.41 -11.38 12.22
CA ILE A 20 3.38 -11.54 11.12
C ILE A 20 2.78 -11.07 9.79
N VAL A 21 1.53 -11.47 9.47
CA VAL A 21 0.87 -11.02 8.24
C VAL A 21 0.75 -9.50 8.21
N TYR A 22 0.26 -8.87 9.27
CA TYR A 22 0.16 -7.41 9.30
C TYR A 22 1.52 -6.72 9.24
N LEU A 23 2.56 -7.27 9.87
CA LEU A 23 3.93 -6.76 9.78
C LEU A 23 4.47 -6.81 8.35
N VAL A 24 4.30 -7.94 7.66
CA VAL A 24 4.73 -8.08 6.26
C VAL A 24 4.04 -7.05 5.38
N PHE A 25 2.72 -6.91 5.50
CA PHE A 25 2.00 -5.90 4.73
C PHE A 25 2.35 -4.47 5.15
N ALA A 26 2.58 -4.20 6.44
CA ALA A 26 3.01 -2.89 6.91
C ALA A 26 4.36 -2.49 6.28
N LEU A 27 5.29 -3.43 6.11
CA LEU A 27 6.54 -3.20 5.40
C LEU A 27 6.32 -2.90 3.91
N LEU A 28 5.43 -3.64 3.23
CA LEU A 28 5.13 -3.43 1.81
C LEU A 28 4.43 -2.08 1.55
N PHE A 29 3.47 -1.71 2.39
CA PHE A 29 2.82 -0.39 2.33
C PHE A 29 3.78 0.72 2.77
N GLY A 30 4.63 0.45 3.77
CA GLY A 30 5.67 1.36 4.24
C GLY A 30 6.71 1.66 3.16
N PHE A 31 7.10 0.66 2.37
CA PHE A 31 7.96 0.86 1.19
C PHE A 31 7.29 1.78 0.15
N SER A 32 6.00 1.58 -0.11
CA SER A 32 5.24 2.45 -1.02
C SER A 32 5.19 3.89 -0.51
N LEU A 33 4.98 4.07 0.80
CA LEU A 33 4.99 5.38 1.45
C LEU A 33 6.37 6.04 1.39
N PHE A 34 7.44 5.29 1.61
CA PHE A 34 8.82 5.79 1.51
C PHE A 34 9.13 6.30 0.09
N MET A 35 8.74 5.56 -0.94
CA MET A 35 8.86 5.99 -2.33
C MET A 35 8.06 7.26 -2.61
N ALA A 36 6.80 7.33 -2.15
CA ALA A 36 5.96 8.51 -2.31
C ALA A 36 6.54 9.75 -1.60
N TRP A 37 7.15 9.56 -0.43
CA TRP A 37 7.84 10.60 0.30
C TRP A 37 9.05 11.13 -0.48
N GLY A 38 9.87 10.23 -1.04
CA GLY A 38 10.97 10.61 -1.92
C GLY A 38 10.49 11.43 -3.12
N ASN A 39 9.39 11.04 -3.76
CA ASN A 39 8.79 11.78 -4.87
C ASN A 39 8.25 13.16 -4.44
N PHE A 40 7.64 13.24 -3.26
CA PHE A 40 7.12 14.50 -2.71
C PHE A 40 8.23 15.55 -2.54
N GLN A 41 9.45 15.12 -2.19
CA GLN A 41 10.59 16.01 -2.06
C GLN A 41 11.30 16.26 -3.41
N GLY A 42 11.53 15.19 -4.19
CA GLY A 42 12.34 15.25 -5.41
C GLY A 42 11.64 15.90 -6.61
N VAL A 43 10.33 15.69 -6.80
CA VAL A 43 9.62 16.24 -7.96
C VAL A 43 9.55 17.78 -7.93
N PRO A 44 9.18 18.43 -6.81
CA PRO A 44 9.19 19.89 -6.74
C PRO A 44 10.57 20.51 -7.01
N GLU A 45 11.64 19.91 -6.46
CA GLU A 45 13.01 20.38 -6.66
C GLU A 45 13.42 20.26 -8.13
N PHE A 46 13.12 19.13 -8.77
CA PHE A 46 13.37 18.92 -10.18
C PHE A 46 12.61 19.91 -11.08
N TYR A 47 11.33 20.19 -10.76
CA TYR A 47 10.51 21.12 -11.55
C TYR A 47 10.97 22.57 -11.38
N ALA A 48 11.44 22.93 -10.18
CA ALA A 48 12.05 24.23 -9.93
C ALA A 48 13.34 24.40 -10.74
N PHE A 49 14.19 23.37 -10.79
CA PHE A 49 15.39 23.37 -11.62
C PHE A 49 15.08 23.54 -13.11
N MET A 50 14.00 22.93 -13.60
CA MET A 50 13.53 23.08 -14.98
C MET A 50 12.81 24.41 -15.27
N GLY A 51 12.61 25.30 -14.28
CA GLY A 51 11.89 26.56 -14.45
C GLY A 51 10.36 26.41 -14.55
N ILE A 52 9.82 25.23 -14.22
CA ILE A 52 8.39 24.91 -14.30
C ILE A 52 7.75 24.63 -12.93
N ALA A 53 8.24 25.28 -11.86
CA ALA A 53 7.75 25.10 -10.50
C ALA A 53 6.22 25.28 -10.35
N GLY A 54 5.60 26.14 -11.18
CA GLY A 54 4.14 26.33 -11.19
C GLY A 54 3.36 25.09 -11.63
N ALA A 55 4.00 24.13 -12.29
CA ALA A 55 3.40 22.89 -12.77
C ALA A 55 3.51 21.73 -11.77
N THR A 56 4.07 21.96 -10.57
CA THR A 56 4.26 20.90 -9.57
C THR A 56 2.90 20.30 -9.17
N PRO A 57 2.71 18.98 -9.34
CA PRO A 57 1.41 18.34 -9.10
C PRO A 57 1.22 18.02 -7.62
N TRP A 58 1.13 19.06 -6.77
CA TRP A 58 1.03 18.93 -5.31
C TRP A 58 -0.05 17.95 -4.85
N VAL A 59 -1.22 18.00 -5.49
CA VAL A 59 -2.35 17.11 -5.17
C VAL A 59 -1.97 15.65 -5.40
N LEU A 60 -1.27 15.33 -6.49
CA LEU A 60 -0.86 13.95 -6.79
C LEU A 60 0.24 13.47 -5.83
N LEU A 61 1.17 14.36 -5.45
CA LEU A 61 2.22 14.05 -4.49
C LEU A 61 1.65 13.76 -3.10
N VAL A 62 0.71 14.60 -2.62
CA VAL A 62 0.00 14.35 -1.35
C VAL A 62 -0.83 13.07 -1.43
N ALA A 63 -1.53 12.82 -2.54
CA ALA A 63 -2.28 11.59 -2.73
C ALA A 63 -1.37 10.36 -2.63
N GLY A 64 -0.17 10.40 -3.22
CA GLY A 64 0.81 9.32 -3.13
C GLY A 64 1.22 9.00 -1.69
N ILE A 65 1.30 10.00 -0.81
CA ILE A 65 1.61 9.81 0.62
C ILE A 65 0.39 9.25 1.38
N VAL A 66 -0.81 9.74 1.09
CA VAL A 66 -2.02 9.41 1.85
C VAL A 66 -2.58 8.03 1.49
N VAL A 67 -2.49 7.61 0.23
CA VAL A 67 -3.11 6.37 -0.25
C VAL A 67 -2.59 5.11 0.45
N PRO A 68 -1.26 4.87 0.59
CA PRO A 68 -0.76 3.66 1.23
C PRO A 68 -1.25 3.45 2.68
N PRO A 69 -1.12 4.42 3.60
CA PRO A 69 -1.58 4.22 4.98
C PRO A 69 -3.11 4.08 5.07
N VAL A 70 -3.87 4.81 4.25
CA VAL A 70 -5.33 4.71 4.24
C VAL A 70 -5.78 3.32 3.80
N LEU A 71 -5.21 2.78 2.72
CA LEU A 71 -5.53 1.43 2.25
C LEU A 71 -5.11 0.34 3.23
N PHE A 72 -3.95 0.49 3.87
CA PHE A 72 -3.50 -0.44 4.90
C PHE A 72 -4.46 -0.48 6.09
N VAL A 73 -4.81 0.69 6.66
CA VAL A 73 -5.73 0.79 7.81
C VAL A 73 -7.12 0.28 7.45
N THR A 74 -7.62 0.63 6.26
CA THR A 74 -8.92 0.16 5.77
C THR A 74 -8.92 -1.36 5.57
N GLY A 75 -7.86 -1.91 4.98
CA GLY A 75 -7.68 -3.36 4.84
C GLY A 75 -7.68 -4.08 6.20
N MET A 76 -6.96 -3.54 7.20
CA MET A 76 -6.97 -4.07 8.57
C MET A 76 -8.37 -4.03 9.18
N ALA A 77 -9.10 -2.91 9.01
CA ALA A 77 -10.45 -2.75 9.54
C ALA A 77 -11.43 -3.77 8.93
N ILE A 78 -11.38 -3.97 7.61
CA ILE A 78 -12.21 -4.96 6.89
C ILE A 78 -11.86 -6.39 7.29
N ALA A 79 -10.58 -6.67 7.54
CA ALA A 79 -10.07 -7.98 7.94
C ALA A 79 -10.39 -8.38 9.39
N ARG A 80 -11.00 -7.49 10.19
CA ARG A 80 -11.39 -7.79 11.58
C ARG A 80 -12.39 -8.95 11.64
N GLY A 81 -12.17 -9.86 12.59
CA GLY A 81 -13.01 -11.05 12.79
C GLY A 81 -12.98 -12.11 11.68
N ARG A 82 -12.14 -11.99 10.65
CA ARG A 82 -12.05 -12.95 9.54
C ARG A 82 -11.06 -14.10 9.82
N SER A 83 -11.05 -15.13 8.98
CA SER A 83 -10.04 -16.20 9.03
C SER A 83 -8.67 -15.69 8.58
N MET A 84 -7.59 -16.39 8.94
CA MET A 84 -6.22 -16.00 8.57
C MET A 84 -6.03 -15.82 7.06
N MET A 85 -6.53 -16.78 6.28
CA MET A 85 -6.44 -16.75 4.82
C MET A 85 -7.23 -15.58 4.22
N ALA A 86 -8.40 -15.26 4.79
CA ALA A 86 -9.17 -14.09 4.38
C ALA A 86 -8.46 -12.78 4.72
N ARG A 87 -7.78 -12.68 5.89
CA ARG A 87 -6.98 -11.49 6.22
C ARG A 87 -5.87 -11.24 5.21
N ALA A 88 -5.08 -12.27 4.90
CA ALA A 88 -4.01 -12.18 3.91
C ALA A 88 -4.56 -11.80 2.53
N GLY A 89 -5.68 -12.40 2.11
CA GLY A 89 -6.34 -12.07 0.84
C GLY A 89 -6.82 -10.62 0.77
N ILE A 90 -7.44 -10.11 1.83
CA ILE A 90 -7.90 -8.71 1.91
C ILE A 90 -6.70 -7.75 1.85
N MET A 91 -5.64 -8.03 2.60
CA MET A 91 -4.44 -7.20 2.60
C MET A 91 -3.72 -7.24 1.24
N LEU A 92 -3.67 -8.40 0.60
CA LEU A 92 -3.12 -8.54 -0.75
C LEU A 92 -3.93 -7.76 -1.78
N ALA A 93 -5.26 -7.81 -1.70
CA ALA A 93 -6.14 -7.02 -2.56
C ALA A 93 -5.93 -5.51 -2.35
N ALA A 94 -5.84 -5.06 -1.10
CA ALA A 94 -5.54 -3.67 -0.77
C ALA A 94 -4.17 -3.23 -1.34
N LEU A 95 -3.16 -4.11 -1.27
CA LEU A 95 -1.83 -3.86 -1.84
C LEU A 95 -1.87 -3.76 -3.37
N ALA A 96 -2.64 -4.62 -4.04
CA ALA A 96 -2.82 -4.56 -5.48
C ALA A 96 -3.50 -3.25 -5.91
N VAL A 97 -4.53 -2.82 -5.16
CA VAL A 97 -5.19 -1.52 -5.37
C VAL A 97 -4.20 -0.37 -5.18
N ASN A 98 -3.37 -0.43 -4.13
CA ASN A 98 -2.32 0.56 -3.90
C ASN A 98 -1.33 0.65 -5.08
N ALA A 99 -0.85 -0.50 -5.57
CA ALA A 99 0.07 -0.55 -6.71
C ALA A 99 -0.56 0.07 -7.96
N GLN A 100 -1.83 -0.23 -8.25
CA GLN A 100 -2.54 0.33 -9.39
C GLN A 100 -2.71 1.86 -9.25
N ILE A 101 -3.06 2.36 -8.06
CA ILE A 101 -3.19 3.80 -7.82
C ILE A 101 -1.85 4.50 -7.98
N SER A 102 -0.76 3.94 -7.46
CA SER A 102 0.58 4.52 -7.62
C SER A 102 0.95 4.70 -9.10
N LEU A 103 0.73 3.67 -9.93
CA LEU A 103 0.98 3.76 -11.38
C LEU A 103 0.13 4.85 -12.06
N LEU A 104 -1.13 4.99 -11.66
CA LEU A 104 -2.03 6.01 -12.18
C LEU A 104 -1.60 7.43 -11.76
N LEU A 105 -1.18 7.62 -10.51
CA LEU A 105 -0.69 8.90 -10.03
C LEU A 105 0.58 9.35 -10.77
N GLU A 106 1.51 8.42 -10.98
CA GLU A 106 2.72 8.70 -11.77
C GLU A 106 2.39 9.05 -13.22
N GLN A 107 1.46 8.31 -13.85
CA GLN A 107 1.04 8.62 -15.22
C GLN A 107 0.36 9.99 -15.30
N ALA A 108 -0.49 10.33 -14.33
CA ALA A 108 -1.13 11.63 -14.27
C ALA A 108 -0.11 12.76 -14.10
N ALA A 109 0.90 12.58 -13.24
CA ALA A 109 1.98 13.54 -13.04
C ALA A 109 2.79 13.76 -14.33
N ARG A 110 3.10 12.69 -15.06
CA ARG A 110 3.78 12.78 -16.38
C ARG A 110 2.94 13.54 -17.40
N ASN A 111 1.63 13.34 -17.43
CA ASN A 111 0.74 14.04 -18.35
C ASN A 111 0.70 15.56 -18.07
N VAL A 112 0.71 15.96 -16.79
CA VAL A 112 0.81 17.37 -16.39
C VAL A 112 2.12 17.99 -16.89
N ALA A 113 3.25 17.30 -16.70
CA ALA A 113 4.54 17.77 -17.19
C ALA A 113 4.58 17.92 -18.72
N ALA A 114 4.09 16.92 -19.45
CA ALA A 114 4.05 16.93 -20.90
C ALA A 114 3.19 18.07 -21.45
N GLY A 115 2.07 18.40 -20.80
CA GLY A 115 1.22 19.51 -21.19
C GLY A 115 1.83 20.90 -20.99
N VAL A 116 2.95 21.01 -20.26
CA VAL A 116 3.67 22.27 -20.03
C VAL A 116 4.91 22.38 -20.92
N LEU A 117 5.46 21.26 -21.38
CA LEU A 117 6.68 21.20 -22.20
C LEU A 117 6.41 21.07 -23.71
N GLY A 118 5.19 20.71 -24.12
CA GLY A 118 4.74 20.69 -25.52
C GLY A 118 4.14 22.01 -25.95
#